data_AF-A0AAD4XJ10-F1
#
_entry.id   AF-A0AAD4XJ10-F1
#
_cell.length_a   1.000
_cell.length_b   1.000
_cell.length_c   1.000
_cell.angle_alpha   90.00
_cell.angle_beta   90.00
_cell.angle_gamma   90.00
#
_symmetry.space_group_name_H-M   'P 1'
#
loop_
_entity.id
_entity.type
_entity.pdbx_description
1 polymer ?
#
loop_
_entity_poly.entity_id
_entity_poly.type
_entity_poly.pdbx_seq_one_letter_code
_entity_poly.pdbx_strand_id
1 'polypeptide(L)'
;MMADQESKSVNHPLNQIAESPTHKLLLKQWFKEEELILGRISLKETQIDTVRKEITQLYCFFFLFHSTSLLLLFTSNTNTGTISCHRSWIPSVCSLLSSLVIIWAIRYKTDVETHIGKLLDREKEDSKLLSKCVQELKFKGIEFDLLKEVDALRRAKSLRVEAKAVSKWSARDFVTLFFVVVSCFILGLIRIVLCNA
;
A
#
# COMPACT_ATOMS: atom_id res chain seq x y z
N MET A 1 -1.21 -68.25 25.45
CA MET A 1 -1.48 -67.62 24.14
C MET A 1 -2.46 -66.49 24.40
N MET A 2 -1.93 -65.25 24.48
CA MET A 2 -2.09 -64.20 23.45
C MET A 2 -3.50 -63.60 23.49
N ALA A 3 -3.73 -62.32 23.64
CA ALA A 3 -2.89 -61.15 23.88
C ALA A 3 -3.83 -60.05 24.37
N ASP A 4 -3.35 -59.21 25.29
CA ASP A 4 -4.07 -58.05 25.79
C ASP A 4 -4.47 -57.12 24.64
N GLN A 5 -5.77 -56.84 24.57
CA GLN A 5 -6.35 -55.88 23.66
C GLN A 5 -6.04 -54.49 24.22
N GLU A 6 -4.83 -54.00 23.93
CA GLU A 6 -4.36 -52.68 24.33
C GLU A 6 -5.29 -51.63 23.73
N SER A 7 -6.17 -51.09 24.57
CA SER A 7 -6.99 -49.94 24.26
C SER A 7 -6.06 -48.77 24.00
N LYS A 8 -5.78 -48.47 22.72
CA LYS A 8 -5.19 -47.20 22.30
C LYS A 8 -6.11 -46.09 22.79
N SER A 9 -5.82 -45.57 23.99
CA SER A 9 -6.33 -44.28 24.39
C SER A 9 -5.87 -43.31 23.30
N VAL A 10 -6.83 -42.80 22.52
CA VAL A 10 -6.57 -41.75 21.55
C VAL A 10 -6.33 -40.49 22.39
N ASN A 11 -5.13 -40.40 22.95
CA ASN A 11 -4.67 -39.23 23.66
C ASN A 11 -4.72 -38.08 22.66
N HIS A 12 -5.56 -37.11 22.97
CA HIS A 12 -5.78 -35.94 22.12
C HIS A 12 -4.41 -35.33 21.74
N PRO A 13 -4.16 -34.97 20.47
CA PRO A 13 -2.84 -34.50 20.00
C PRO A 13 -2.26 -33.35 20.84
N LEU A 14 -3.11 -32.51 21.43
CA LEU A 14 -2.71 -31.48 22.40
C LEU A 14 -2.03 -32.02 23.68
N ASN A 15 -2.44 -33.19 24.19
CA ASN A 15 -1.80 -33.86 25.33
C ASN A 15 -0.42 -34.39 24.96
N GLN A 16 -0.26 -34.91 23.74
CA GLN A 16 1.02 -35.34 23.20
C GLN A 16 2.01 -34.17 22.98
N ILE A 17 1.51 -32.99 22.58
CA ILE A 17 2.31 -31.75 22.51
C ILE A 17 2.70 -31.27 23.92
N ALA A 18 1.85 -31.47 24.92
CA ALA A 18 2.14 -31.09 26.30
C ALA A 18 3.27 -31.93 26.94
N GLU A 19 3.42 -33.19 26.50
CA GLU A 19 4.49 -34.10 26.93
C GLU A 19 5.85 -33.78 26.29
N SER A 20 5.87 -33.10 25.13
CA SER A 20 7.10 -32.72 24.45
C SER A 20 7.50 -31.24 24.72
N PRO A 21 8.56 -30.97 25.51
CA PRO A 21 8.93 -29.60 25.89
C PRO A 21 9.34 -28.73 24.69
N THR A 22 9.87 -29.32 23.62
CA THR A 22 10.27 -28.63 22.39
C THR A 22 9.07 -28.10 21.61
N HIS A 23 8.02 -28.90 21.44
CA HIS A 23 6.80 -28.50 20.72
C HIS A 23 6.00 -27.44 21.48
N LYS A 24 5.99 -27.51 22.81
CA LYS A 24 5.38 -26.48 23.66
C LYS A 24 6.10 -25.12 23.57
N LEU A 25 7.44 -25.12 23.52
CA LEU A 25 8.24 -23.90 23.34
C LEU A 25 8.04 -23.30 21.94
N LEU A 26 8.04 -24.15 20.91
CA LEU A 26 7.85 -23.75 19.52
C LEU A 26 6.46 -23.13 19.29
N LEU A 27 5.41 -23.72 19.89
CA LEU A 27 4.06 -23.16 19.85
C LEU A 27 3.99 -21.79 20.54
N LYS A 28 4.62 -21.62 21.70
CA LYS A 28 4.70 -20.31 22.37
C LYS A 28 5.44 -19.28 21.53
N GLN A 29 6.55 -19.67 20.90
CA GLN A 29 7.33 -18.81 20.03
C GLN A 29 6.51 -18.38 18.81
N TRP A 30 5.76 -19.30 18.20
CA TRP A 30 4.90 -18.99 17.05
C TRP A 30 3.73 -18.09 17.39
N PHE A 31 3.08 -18.27 18.54
CA PHE A 31 2.08 -17.30 19.01
C PHE A 31 2.69 -15.91 19.22
N LYS A 32 3.93 -15.84 19.72
CA LYS A 32 4.60 -14.55 19.87
C LYS A 32 4.93 -13.92 18.52
N GLU A 33 5.42 -14.70 17.57
CA GLU A 33 5.70 -14.22 16.21
C GLU A 33 4.41 -13.78 15.50
N GLU A 34 3.30 -14.49 15.70
CA GLU A 34 1.98 -14.11 15.17
C GLU A 34 1.54 -12.74 15.69
N GLU A 35 1.66 -12.49 17.00
CA GLU A 35 1.38 -11.19 17.61
C GLU A 35 2.25 -10.06 17.01
N LEU A 36 3.56 -10.32 16.84
CA LEU A 36 4.49 -9.35 16.25
C LEU A 36 4.17 -9.07 14.78
N ILE A 37 3.79 -10.08 14.00
CA ILE A 37 3.37 -9.92 12.60
C ILE A 37 2.07 -9.11 12.54
N LEU A 38 1.08 -9.41 13.38
CA LEU A 38 -0.18 -8.65 13.43
C LEU A 38 0.06 -7.17 13.79
N GLY A 39 0.96 -6.89 14.73
CA GLY A 39 1.38 -5.53 15.05
C GLY A 39 2.00 -4.80 13.85
N ARG A 40 2.89 -5.47 13.11
CA ARG A 40 3.51 -4.91 11.88
C ARG A 40 2.50 -4.67 10.76
N ILE A 41 1.52 -5.57 10.60
CA ILE A 41 0.42 -5.45 9.63
C ILE A 41 -0.41 -4.22 9.95
N SER A 42 -0.87 -4.08 11.21
CA SER A 42 -1.66 -2.94 11.66
C SER A 42 -0.92 -1.61 11.45
N LEU A 43 0.37 -1.56 11.78
CA LEU A 43 1.19 -0.37 11.53
C LEU A 43 1.27 -0.03 10.03
N LYS A 44 1.47 -1.01 9.15
CA LYS A 44 1.51 -0.75 7.70
C LYS A 44 0.16 -0.34 7.13
N GLU A 45 -0.94 -0.90 7.63
CA GLU A 45 -2.30 -0.49 7.23
C GLU A 45 -2.55 0.98 7.59
N THR A 46 -2.26 1.37 8.83
CA THR A 46 -2.38 2.77 9.25
C THR A 46 -1.46 3.72 8.48
N GLN A 47 -0.25 3.27 8.10
CA GLN A 47 0.64 4.03 7.23
C GLN A 47 0.04 4.23 5.83
N ILE A 48 -0.53 3.18 5.22
CA ILE A 48 -1.21 3.28 3.93
C ILE A 48 -2.37 4.26 4.00
N ASP A 49 -3.21 4.17 5.03
CA ASP A 49 -4.35 5.07 5.21
C ASP A 49 -3.90 6.52 5.39
N THR A 50 -2.78 6.74 6.08
CA THR A 50 -2.18 8.06 6.24
C THR A 50 -1.71 8.60 4.88
N VAL A 51 -0.96 7.81 4.11
CA VAL A 51 -0.48 8.21 2.78
C VAL A 51 -1.65 8.53 1.84
N ARG A 52 -2.74 7.76 1.87
CA ARG A 52 -3.96 8.03 1.08
C ARG A 52 -4.61 9.35 1.43
N LYS A 53 -4.66 9.70 2.72
CA LYS A 53 -5.15 11.00 3.17
C LYS A 53 -4.28 12.13 2.66
N GLU A 54 -2.96 11.99 2.74
CA GLU A 54 -2.01 12.98 2.20
C GLU A 54 -2.14 13.15 0.68
N ILE A 55 -2.32 12.06 -0.08
CA ILE A 55 -2.58 12.12 -1.53
C ILE A 55 -3.86 12.89 -1.81
N THR A 56 -4.95 12.58 -1.08
CA THR A 56 -6.23 13.29 -1.22
C THR A 56 -6.09 14.77 -0.91
N GLN A 57 -5.32 15.10 0.13
CA GLN A 57 -5.01 16.48 0.49
C GLN A 57 -4.23 17.21 -0.62
N LEU A 58 -3.27 16.55 -1.27
CA LEU A 58 -2.56 17.12 -2.42
C LEU A 58 -3.51 17.40 -3.59
N TYR A 59 -4.50 16.53 -3.84
CA TYR A 59 -5.54 16.80 -4.85
C TYR A 59 -6.34 18.04 -4.48
N CYS A 60 -6.79 18.16 -3.24
CA CYS A 60 -7.51 19.34 -2.77
C CYS A 60 -6.67 20.61 -2.92
N PHE A 61 -5.39 20.58 -2.54
CA PHE A 61 -4.49 21.72 -2.68
C PHE A 61 -4.26 22.14 -4.14
N PHE A 62 -4.17 21.19 -5.07
CA PHE A 62 -4.11 21.50 -6.49
C PHE A 62 -5.30 22.35 -6.93
N PHE A 63 -6.52 21.87 -6.67
CA PHE A 63 -7.73 22.58 -7.10
C PHE A 63 -7.91 23.90 -6.36
N LEU A 64 -7.66 23.94 -5.04
CA LEU A 64 -7.76 25.16 -4.25
C LEU A 64 -6.79 26.23 -4.73
N PHE A 65 -5.52 25.88 -4.94
CA PHE A 65 -4.50 26.81 -5.42
C PHE A 65 -4.86 27.39 -6.79
N HIS A 66 -5.23 26.54 -7.75
CA HIS A 66 -5.56 27.03 -9.10
C HIS A 66 -6.87 27.81 -9.14
N SER A 67 -7.90 27.39 -8.40
CA SER A 67 -9.17 28.11 -8.34
C SER A 67 -9.00 29.50 -7.70
N THR A 68 -8.28 29.59 -6.58
CA THR A 68 -8.01 30.88 -5.92
C THR A 68 -7.14 31.78 -6.80
N SER A 69 -6.13 31.22 -7.47
CA SER A 69 -5.28 31.98 -8.41
C SER A 69 -6.08 32.56 -9.56
N LEU A 70 -6.97 31.77 -10.19
CA LEU A 70 -7.83 32.24 -11.28
C LEU A 70 -8.82 33.29 -10.79
N LEU A 71 -9.46 33.11 -9.63
CA LEU A 71 -10.38 34.08 -9.06
C LEU A 71 -9.71 35.42 -8.76
N LEU A 72 -8.50 35.39 -8.22
CA LEU A 72 -7.70 36.58 -7.95
C LEU A 72 -7.32 37.30 -9.25
N LEU A 73 -6.87 36.56 -10.26
CA LEU A 73 -6.52 37.13 -11.57
C LEU A 73 -7.75 37.76 -12.24
N PHE A 74 -8.90 37.09 -12.18
CA PHE A 74 -10.15 37.60 -12.74
C PHE A 74 -10.61 38.88 -12.04
N THR A 75 -10.62 38.90 -10.71
CA THR A 75 -11.04 40.06 -9.92
C THR A 75 -10.08 41.25 -10.06
N SER A 76 -8.78 40.98 -10.23
CA SER A 76 -7.75 42.02 -10.33
C SER A 76 -7.63 42.63 -11.73
N ASN A 77 -8.29 42.07 -12.73
CA ASN A 77 -8.16 42.54 -14.10
C ASN A 77 -9.05 43.77 -14.35
N THR A 78 -8.53 44.97 -14.07
CA THR A 78 -9.20 46.25 -14.29
C THR A 78 -8.60 46.95 -15.51
N ASN A 79 -9.15 46.73 -16.71
CA ASN A 79 -8.96 47.51 -17.95
C ASN A 79 -7.53 47.83 -18.45
N THR A 80 -6.47 47.20 -17.93
CA THR A 80 -5.06 47.41 -18.36
C THR A 80 -4.54 46.29 -19.30
N GLY A 81 -5.43 45.74 -20.15
CA GLY A 81 -5.24 44.49 -20.88
C GLY A 81 -3.92 44.32 -21.64
N THR A 82 -3.33 45.38 -22.20
CA THR A 82 -2.06 45.30 -22.94
C THR A 82 -0.84 45.02 -22.04
N ILE A 83 -0.76 45.69 -20.88
CA ILE A 83 0.34 45.50 -19.91
C ILE A 83 0.17 44.16 -19.18
N SER A 84 -1.08 43.81 -18.83
CA SER A 84 -1.43 42.55 -18.18
C SER A 84 -1.11 41.34 -19.07
N CYS A 85 -1.36 41.43 -20.38
CA CYS A 85 -1.01 40.36 -21.31
C CYS A 85 0.52 40.18 -21.45
N HIS A 86 1.30 41.26 -21.51
CA HIS A 86 2.77 41.17 -21.56
C HIS A 86 3.33 40.49 -20.29
N ARG A 87 2.73 40.75 -19.13
CA ARG A 87 3.16 40.17 -17.84
C ARG A 87 2.52 38.82 -17.51
N SER A 88 1.69 38.27 -18.39
CA SER A 88 0.98 36.99 -18.20
C SER A 88 1.90 35.77 -18.00
N TRP A 89 3.17 35.87 -18.37
CA TRP A 89 4.16 34.83 -18.13
C TRP A 89 4.39 34.57 -16.63
N ILE A 90 4.28 35.59 -15.76
CA ILE A 90 4.51 35.43 -14.32
C ILE A 90 3.49 34.47 -13.68
N PRO A 91 2.17 34.71 -13.77
CA PRO A 91 1.18 33.77 -13.25
C PRO A 91 1.23 32.42 -13.98
N SER A 92 1.58 32.41 -15.28
CA SER A 92 1.73 31.16 -16.03
C SER A 92 2.87 30.28 -15.50
N VAL A 93 4.07 30.86 -15.27
CA VAL A 93 5.22 30.13 -14.72
C VAL A 93 4.94 29.69 -13.28
N CYS A 94 4.34 30.54 -12.45
CA CYS A 94 3.94 30.17 -11.09
C CYS A 94 2.95 29.00 -11.08
N SER A 95 1.94 29.04 -11.95
CA SER A 95 0.96 27.96 -12.12
C SER A 95 1.61 26.67 -12.63
N LEU A 96 2.56 26.77 -13.56
CA LEU A 96 3.27 25.60 -14.09
C LEU A 96 4.13 24.94 -13.00
N LEU A 97 4.94 25.72 -12.28
CA LEU A 97 5.82 25.20 -11.24
C LEU A 97 5.05 24.55 -10.09
N SER A 98 3.98 25.19 -9.61
CA SER A 98 3.10 24.62 -8.58
C SER A 98 2.46 23.32 -9.04
N SER A 99 1.94 23.27 -10.27
CA SER A 99 1.43 22.05 -10.88
C SER A 99 2.47 20.93 -10.92
N LEU A 100 3.69 21.20 -11.38
CA LEU A 100 4.76 20.20 -11.46
C LEU A 100 5.14 19.65 -10.08
N VAL A 101 5.26 20.52 -9.07
CA VAL A 101 5.56 20.11 -7.69
C VAL A 101 4.46 19.21 -7.13
N ILE A 102 3.20 19.59 -7.31
CA ILE A 102 2.07 18.79 -6.79
C ILE A 102 1.96 17.46 -7.52
N ILE A 103 2.08 17.43 -8.86
CA ILE A 103 2.08 16.20 -9.66
C ILE A 103 3.21 15.27 -9.23
N TRP A 104 4.40 15.81 -9.02
CA TRP A 104 5.55 15.05 -8.54
C TRP A 104 5.30 14.47 -7.14
N ALA A 105 4.75 15.27 -6.22
CA ALA A 105 4.43 14.84 -4.86
C ALA A 105 3.37 13.73 -4.85
N ILE A 106 2.32 13.85 -5.67
CA ILE A 106 1.30 12.81 -5.85
C ILE A 106 1.95 11.52 -6.35
N ARG A 107 2.79 11.61 -7.38
CA ARG A 107 3.48 10.44 -7.96
C ARG A 107 4.35 9.74 -6.92
N TYR A 108 5.17 10.52 -6.22
CA TYR A 108 6.02 10.02 -5.14
C TYR A 108 5.21 9.31 -4.05
N LYS A 109 4.17 9.96 -3.50
CA LYS A 109 3.34 9.37 -2.44
C LYS A 109 2.60 8.12 -2.91
N THR A 110 2.13 8.10 -4.16
CA THR A 110 1.48 6.92 -4.74
C THR A 110 2.48 5.76 -4.87
N ASP A 111 3.72 6.02 -5.26
CA ASP A 111 4.76 4.99 -5.33
C ASP A 111 5.09 4.43 -3.94
N VAL A 112 5.18 5.29 -2.93
CA VAL A 112 5.33 4.89 -1.52
C VAL A 112 4.15 4.02 -1.08
N GLU A 113 2.91 4.40 -1.37
CA GLU A 113 1.72 3.59 -1.09
C GLU A 113 1.84 2.19 -1.72
N THR A 114 2.21 2.11 -3.01
CA THR A 114 2.36 0.81 -3.68
C THR A 114 3.50 -0.02 -3.09
N HIS A 115 4.59 0.61 -2.66
CA HIS A 115 5.71 -0.08 -2.05
C HIS A 115 5.31 -0.67 -0.69
N ILE A 116 4.69 0.13 0.17
CA ILE A 116 4.20 -0.32 1.49
C ILE A 116 3.11 -1.39 1.30
N GLY A 117 2.21 -1.22 0.34
CA GLY A 117 1.19 -2.23 0.01
C GLY A 117 1.80 -3.58 -0.38
N LYS A 118 2.86 -3.58 -1.19
CA LYS A 118 3.60 -4.82 -1.52
C LYS A 118 4.30 -5.45 -0.31
N LEU A 119 4.73 -4.66 0.68
CA LEU A 119 5.32 -5.19 1.91
C LEU A 119 4.23 -5.76 2.83
N LEU A 120 3.09 -5.07 2.94
CA LEU A 120 1.92 -5.52 3.68
C LEU A 120 1.39 -6.85 3.14
N ASP A 121 1.26 -6.98 1.82
CA ASP A 121 0.82 -8.23 1.18
C ASP A 121 1.74 -9.40 1.55
N ARG A 122 3.06 -9.19 1.55
CA ARG A 122 4.04 -10.21 1.94
C ARG A 122 3.90 -10.61 3.40
N GLU A 123 3.75 -9.64 4.30
CA GLU A 123 3.55 -9.93 5.73
C GLU A 123 2.22 -10.62 6.01
N LYS A 124 1.14 -10.27 5.30
CA LYS A 124 -0.15 -10.97 5.37
C LYS A 124 -0.04 -12.42 4.88
N GLU A 125 0.71 -12.65 3.81
CA GLU A 125 0.98 -14.01 3.33
C GLU A 125 1.79 -14.81 4.36
N ASP A 126 2.84 -14.23 4.94
CA ASP A 126 3.65 -14.88 5.97
C ASP A 126 2.84 -15.17 7.25
N SER A 127 1.98 -14.24 7.67
CA SER A 127 1.02 -14.45 8.77
C SER A 127 0.10 -15.64 8.49
N LYS A 128 -0.45 -15.72 7.28
CA LYS A 128 -1.33 -16.82 6.86
C LYS A 128 -0.60 -18.16 6.84
N LEU A 129 0.65 -18.19 6.41
CA LEU A 129 1.48 -19.39 6.44
C LEU A 129 1.77 -19.84 7.87
N LEU A 130 2.14 -18.91 8.76
CA LEU A 130 2.37 -19.21 10.18
C LEU A 130 1.11 -19.78 10.84
N SER A 131 -0.06 -19.16 10.60
CA SER A 131 -1.34 -19.64 11.14
C SER A 131 -1.68 -21.06 10.68
N LYS A 132 -1.39 -21.39 9.40
CA LYS A 132 -1.53 -22.76 8.89
C LYS A 132 -0.58 -23.74 9.58
N CYS A 133 0.70 -23.38 9.74
CA CYS A 133 1.66 -24.22 10.47
C CYS A 133 1.22 -24.47 11.92
N VAL A 134 0.68 -23.46 12.60
CA VAL A 134 0.14 -23.59 13.96
C VAL A 134 -1.07 -24.54 13.98
N GLN A 135 -1.97 -24.47 13.00
CA GLN A 135 -3.09 -25.40 12.88
C GLN A 135 -2.64 -26.83 12.60
N GLU A 136 -1.68 -27.02 11.69
CA GLU A 136 -1.13 -28.33 11.36
C GLU A 136 -0.37 -28.94 12.54
N LEU A 137 0.41 -28.15 13.28
CA LEU A 137 1.06 -28.58 14.51
C LEU A 137 0.03 -29.03 15.56
N LYS A 138 -1.06 -28.28 15.73
CA LYS A 138 -2.15 -28.65 16.66
C LYS A 138 -2.87 -29.95 16.25
N PHE A 139 -2.94 -30.24 14.95
CA PHE A 139 -3.61 -31.42 14.42
C PHE A 139 -2.70 -32.66 14.42
N LYS A 140 -1.43 -32.53 14.00
CA LYS A 140 -0.46 -33.63 13.84
C LYS A 140 0.31 -33.96 15.11
N GLY A 141 0.45 -33.01 16.04
CA GLY A 141 1.14 -33.24 17.32
C GLY A 141 2.61 -33.64 17.13
N ILE A 142 2.98 -34.83 17.60
CA ILE A 142 4.36 -35.35 17.59
C ILE A 142 4.82 -35.75 16.17
N GLU A 143 3.90 -36.01 15.24
CA GLU A 143 4.23 -36.37 13.85
C GLU A 143 4.60 -35.16 12.97
N PHE A 144 4.58 -33.96 13.54
CA PHE A 144 4.88 -32.73 12.81
C PHE A 144 6.38 -32.59 12.56
N ASP A 145 6.78 -32.73 11.30
CA ASP A 145 8.15 -32.44 10.86
C ASP A 145 8.26 -30.99 10.34
N LEU A 146 8.81 -30.13 11.20
CA LEU A 146 9.03 -28.70 10.95
C LEU A 146 9.76 -28.43 9.63
N LEU A 147 10.82 -29.19 9.34
CA LEU A 147 11.68 -28.93 8.19
C LEU A 147 10.95 -29.27 6.89
N LYS A 148 10.21 -30.38 6.89
CA LYS A 148 9.49 -30.84 5.71
C LYS A 148 8.32 -29.93 5.33
N GLU A 149 7.55 -29.48 6.31
CA GLU A 149 6.37 -28.65 6.07
C GLU A 149 6.71 -27.19 5.77
N VAL A 150 7.67 -26.60 6.50
CA VAL A 150 8.14 -25.25 6.22
C VAL A 150 8.79 -25.18 4.83
N ASP A 151 9.56 -26.19 4.43
CA ASP A 151 10.21 -26.22 3.11
C ASP A 151 9.19 -26.43 1.98
N ALA A 152 8.16 -27.27 2.18
CA ALA A 152 7.06 -27.42 1.23
C ALA A 152 6.30 -26.10 1.02
N LEU A 153 6.00 -25.38 2.11
CA LEU A 153 5.35 -24.06 2.04
C LEU A 153 6.26 -23.00 1.40
N ARG A 154 7.57 -23.03 1.68
CA ARG A 154 8.55 -22.12 1.06
C ARG A 154 8.66 -22.36 -0.46
N ARG A 155 8.67 -23.62 -0.92
CA ARG A 155 8.63 -23.94 -2.36
C ARG A 155 7.32 -23.52 -3.02
N ALA A 156 6.17 -23.70 -2.35
CA ALA A 156 4.90 -23.22 -2.88
C ALA A 156 4.89 -21.68 -3.02
N LYS A 157 5.56 -20.95 -2.11
CA LYS A 157 5.75 -19.50 -2.18
C LYS A 157 6.62 -19.09 -3.38
N SER A 158 7.74 -19.78 -3.63
CA SER A 158 8.64 -19.41 -4.74
C SER A 158 7.97 -19.51 -6.11
N LEU A 159 7.17 -20.55 -6.34
CA LEU A 159 6.45 -20.75 -7.60
C LEU A 159 5.38 -19.67 -7.86
N ARG A 160 4.76 -19.14 -6.81
CA ARG A 160 3.70 -18.11 -6.94
C ARG A 160 4.25 -16.72 -7.26
N VAL A 161 5.50 -16.44 -6.90
CA VAL A 161 6.17 -15.16 -7.17
C VAL A 161 6.42 -14.98 -8.67
N GLU A 162 6.68 -16.07 -9.41
CA GLU A 162 6.95 -16.02 -10.86
C GLU A 162 5.70 -15.73 -11.71
N ALA A 163 4.50 -15.97 -11.19
CA ALA A 163 3.25 -15.86 -11.95
C ALA A 163 2.61 -14.46 -11.97
N LYS A 164 3.17 -13.47 -11.26
CA LYS A 164 2.53 -12.13 -11.17
C LYS A 164 2.83 -11.29 -12.41
N ALA A 165 1.95 -11.38 -13.41
CA ALA A 165 2.02 -10.62 -14.65
C ALA A 165 2.08 -9.10 -14.41
N VAL A 166 2.93 -8.42 -15.19
CA VAL A 166 3.14 -6.97 -15.12
C VAL A 166 2.12 -6.28 -16.03
N SER A 167 1.16 -5.54 -15.44
CA SER A 167 0.26 -4.68 -16.22
C SER A 167 1.06 -3.55 -16.88
N LYS A 168 0.81 -3.32 -18.18
CA LYS A 168 1.49 -2.32 -19.03
C LYS A 168 1.03 -0.87 -18.76
N TRP A 169 -0.14 -0.69 -18.13
CA TRP A 169 -0.66 0.63 -17.74
C TRP A 169 -1.16 0.59 -16.31
N SER A 170 -0.69 1.51 -15.48
CA SER A 170 -1.10 1.63 -14.09
C SER A 170 -2.17 2.70 -13.97
N ALA A 171 -3.15 2.53 -13.06
CA ALA A 171 -4.10 3.61 -12.70
C ALA A 171 -3.37 4.93 -12.34
N ARG A 172 -2.12 4.84 -11.86
CA ARG A 172 -1.20 5.96 -11.58
C ARG A 172 -0.92 6.83 -12.82
N ASP A 173 -0.85 6.22 -14.00
CA ASP A 173 -0.55 6.92 -15.25
C ASP A 173 -1.72 7.82 -15.65
N PHE A 174 -2.94 7.29 -15.54
CA PHE A 174 -4.18 8.05 -15.78
C PHE A 174 -4.33 9.24 -14.84
N VAL A 175 -4.05 9.07 -13.55
CA VAL A 175 -4.20 10.14 -12.56
C VAL A 175 -3.35 11.35 -12.91
N THR A 176 -2.07 11.19 -13.27
CA THR A 176 -1.26 12.38 -13.61
C THR A 176 -1.41 12.84 -15.04
N LEU A 177 -1.83 11.99 -15.97
CA LEU A 177 -2.32 12.49 -17.26
C LEU A 177 -3.48 13.47 -17.04
N PHE A 178 -4.43 13.13 -16.17
CA PHE A 178 -5.53 14.02 -15.80
C PHE A 178 -5.03 15.35 -15.22
N PHE A 179 -4.14 15.33 -14.23
CA PHE A 179 -3.59 16.57 -13.66
C PHE A 179 -2.81 17.40 -14.68
N VAL A 180 -2.03 16.77 -15.56
CA VAL A 180 -1.32 17.48 -16.65
C VAL A 180 -2.31 18.18 -17.59
N VAL A 181 -3.37 17.49 -18.00
CA VAL A 181 -4.42 18.09 -18.85
C VAL A 181 -5.08 19.28 -18.16
N VAL A 182 -5.44 19.16 -16.88
CA VAL A 182 -6.05 20.25 -16.11
C VAL A 182 -5.07 21.42 -15.96
N SER A 183 -3.79 21.18 -15.69
CA SER A 183 -2.75 22.22 -15.66
C SER A 183 -2.64 22.97 -16.99
N CYS A 184 -2.60 22.25 -18.12
CA CYS A 184 -2.59 22.86 -19.45
C CYS A 184 -3.83 23.72 -19.70
N PHE A 185 -5.00 23.25 -19.29
CA PHE A 185 -6.25 23.99 -19.39
C PHE A 185 -6.20 25.29 -18.57
N ILE A 186 -5.73 25.24 -17.32
CA ILE A 186 -5.57 26.41 -16.46
C ILE A 186 -4.61 27.44 -17.08
N LEU A 187 -3.50 27.01 -17.67
CA LEU A 187 -2.58 27.92 -18.37
C LEU A 187 -3.27 28.64 -19.54
N GLY A 188 -4.13 27.94 -20.29
CA GLY A 188 -4.97 28.54 -21.32
C GLY A 188 -5.93 29.57 -20.75
N LEU A 189 -6.59 29.26 -19.63
CA LEU A 189 -7.50 30.20 -18.95
C LEU A 189 -6.77 31.45 -18.45
N ILE A 190 -5.59 31.31 -17.84
CA ILE A 190 -4.77 32.46 -17.39
C ILE A 190 -4.49 33.40 -18.57
N ARG A 191 -4.14 32.85 -19.74
CA ARG A 191 -3.91 33.64 -20.96
C ARG A 191 -5.18 34.33 -21.45
N ILE A 192 -6.31 33.63 -21.52
CA ILE A 192 -7.59 34.21 -21.95
C ILE A 192 -8.00 35.36 -21.01
N VAL A 193 -7.94 35.14 -19.70
CA VAL A 193 -8.32 36.15 -18.69
C VAL A 193 -7.42 37.39 -18.74
N LEU A 194 -6.12 37.25 -19.05
CA LEU A 194 -5.18 38.38 -19.04
C LEU A 194 -4.98 39.07 -20.39
N CYS A 195 -5.28 38.38 -21.51
CA CYS A 195 -5.03 38.89 -22.86
C CYS A 195 -6.29 39.17 -23.68
N ASN A 196 -7.47 38.68 -23.25
CA ASN A 196 -8.72 38.81 -23.99
C ASN A 196 -9.84 39.47 -23.16
N ALA A 197 -9.46 40.23 -22.13
CA ALA A 197 -10.34 40.97 -21.24
C ALA A 197 -9.96 42.45 -21.19
#